data_AF-A0A9D5VR75-F1
#
_entry.id   AF-A0A9D5VR75-F1
#
_cell.length_a   1.000
_cell.length_b   1.000
_cell.length_c   1.000
_cell.angle_alpha   90.00
_cell.angle_beta   90.00
_cell.angle_gamma   90.00
#
_symmetry.space_group_name_H-M   'P 1'
#
loop_
_entity.id
_entity.type
_entity.pdbx_description
1 polymer ?
#
loop_
_entity_poly.entity_id
_entity_poly.type
_entity_poly.pdbx_seq_one_letter_code
_entity_poly.pdbx_strand_id
1 'polypeptide(L)'
;MIILSIINLEEVKELMSIADLEKNYGKALKPKELAKLLAVDCRTIIKYADKWGGVEVSPGHFRFFENKIKEILDAKFNNKAREEEMEGICASQACNTSKTIPRRQQKSTKRSHYMGKRNATETRSRNFTDPYNLMADD
;
A
#
# COMPACT_ATOMS: atom_id res chain seq x y z
N MET A 1 42.23 -0.10 -11.65
CA MET A 1 41.53 1.12 -11.22
C MET A 1 40.18 0.73 -10.65
N ILE A 2 40.12 0.48 -9.34
CA ILE A 2 38.86 0.37 -8.61
C ILE A 2 38.93 1.53 -7.63
N ILE A 3 38.35 2.66 -8.02
CA ILE A 3 38.08 3.74 -7.08
C ILE A 3 36.95 3.20 -6.22
N LEU A 4 37.33 2.55 -5.12
CA LEU A 4 36.43 2.35 -3.98
C LEU A 4 36.12 3.75 -3.49
N SER A 5 35.00 4.29 -3.97
CA SER A 5 34.38 5.50 -3.46
C SER A 5 34.17 5.31 -1.97
N ILE A 6 35.05 5.92 -1.18
CA ILE A 6 34.88 6.15 0.24
C ILE A 6 33.71 7.13 0.32
N ILE A 7 32.49 6.58 0.35
CA ILE A 7 31.32 7.34 0.73
C ILE A 7 31.52 7.60 2.22
N ASN A 8 31.74 8.86 2.59
CA ASN A 8 31.85 9.30 3.98
C ASN A 8 30.58 8.87 4.74
N LEU A 9 30.67 7.77 5.47
CA LEU A 9 29.61 7.24 6.33
C LEU A 9 29.29 8.16 7.52
N GLU A 10 30.12 9.18 7.76
CA GLU A 10 29.94 10.16 8.84
C GLU A 10 28.94 11.26 8.49
N GLU A 11 28.73 11.60 7.21
CA GLU A 11 27.75 12.64 6.81
C GLU A 11 26.31 12.14 6.77
N VAL A 12 26.08 10.83 6.78
CA VAL A 12 24.71 10.25 6.85
C VAL A 12 24.20 10.20 8.30
N LYS A 13 25.00 10.66 9.27
CA LYS A 13 24.76 10.46 10.71
C LYS A 13 24.01 11.58 11.41
N GLU A 14 23.61 12.64 10.71
CA GLU A 14 22.48 13.48 11.15
C GLU A 14 21.15 12.78 10.85
N LEU A 15 21.03 11.52 11.26
CA LEU A 15 19.75 10.88 11.42
C LEU A 15 19.10 11.58 12.60
N MET A 16 18.04 12.36 12.34
CA MET A 16 17.14 12.83 13.39
C MET A 16 16.92 11.68 14.36
N SER A 17 17.30 11.88 15.63
CA SER A 17 17.22 10.81 16.60
C SER A 17 15.75 10.44 16.80
N ILE A 18 15.49 9.21 17.23
CA ILE A 18 14.12 8.77 17.53
C ILE A 18 13.48 9.71 18.57
N ALA A 19 14.27 10.26 19.49
CA ALA A 19 13.82 11.23 20.48
C ALA A 19 13.38 12.57 19.86
N ASP A 20 14.06 13.04 18.81
CA ASP A 20 13.68 14.27 18.10
C ASP A 20 12.37 14.07 17.34
N LEU A 21 12.18 12.90 16.73
CA LEU A 21 10.93 12.55 16.07
C LEU A 21 9.78 12.44 17.07
N GLU A 22 10.00 11.86 18.24
CA GLU A 22 8.97 11.77 19.29
C GLU A 22 8.60 13.15 19.85
N LYS A 23 9.56 14.07 19.96
CA LYS A 23 9.32 15.44 20.39
C LYS A 23 8.48 16.23 19.37
N ASN A 24 8.75 16.05 18.08
CA ASN A 24 8.06 16.80 17.02
C ASN A 24 6.71 16.18 16.63
N TYR A 25 6.65 14.86 16.49
CA TYR A 25 5.49 14.14 15.95
C TYR A 25 4.68 13.40 17.02
N GLY A 26 5.13 13.42 18.28
CA GLY A 26 4.46 12.76 19.40
C GLY A 26 4.86 11.29 19.53
N LYS A 27 4.08 10.55 20.32
CA LYS A 27 4.39 9.15 20.65
C LYS A 27 4.42 8.28 19.40
N ALA A 28 5.46 7.44 19.30
CA ALA A 28 5.54 6.43 18.27
C ALA A 28 4.60 5.25 18.59
N LEU A 29 3.75 4.90 17.64
CA LEU A 29 2.79 3.80 17.70
C LEU A 29 3.20 2.66 16.78
N LYS A 30 2.98 1.44 17.24
CA LYS A 30 3.12 0.24 16.42
C LYS A 30 1.91 0.09 15.48
N PRO A 31 2.08 -0.58 14.32
CA PRO A 31 0.96 -0.86 13.41
C PRO A 31 -0.23 -1.54 14.11
N LYS A 32 0.03 -2.44 15.06
CA LYS A 32 -1.01 -3.13 15.85
C LYS A 32 -1.75 -2.21 16.81
N GLU A 33 -1.09 -1.19 17.35
CA GLU A 33 -1.71 -0.23 18.26
C GLU A 33 -2.61 0.72 17.46
N LEU A 34 -2.11 1.20 16.32
CA LEU A 34 -2.88 2.00 15.38
C LEU A 34 -4.11 1.23 14.85
N ALA A 35 -3.96 -0.06 14.54
CA ALA A 35 -5.05 -0.95 14.13
C ALA A 35 -6.20 -0.97 15.14
N LYS A 36 -5.86 -1.07 16.42
CA LYS A 36 -6.85 -1.07 17.50
C LYS A 36 -7.54 0.29 17.65
N LEU A 37 -6.78 1.39 17.54
CA LEU A 37 -7.33 2.74 17.64
C LEU A 37 -8.32 3.07 16.51
N LEU A 38 -8.02 2.63 15.29
CA LEU A 38 -8.86 2.92 14.12
C LEU A 38 -9.92 1.83 13.85
N ALA A 39 -9.89 0.71 14.60
CA ALA A 39 -10.67 -0.49 14.32
C ALA A 39 -10.48 -1.02 12.88
N VAL A 40 -9.25 -0.94 12.37
CA VAL A 40 -8.88 -1.39 11.02
C VAL A 40 -7.90 -2.56 11.12
N ASP A 41 -7.96 -3.50 10.17
CA ASP A 41 -7.00 -4.60 10.11
C ASP A 41 -5.55 -4.08 9.98
N CYS A 42 -4.64 -4.68 10.75
CA CYS A 42 -3.22 -4.34 10.76
C CYS A 42 -2.59 -4.47 9.36
N ARG A 43 -3.04 -5.44 8.56
CA ARG A 43 -2.56 -5.63 7.19
C ARG A 43 -2.89 -4.44 6.30
N THR A 44 -4.06 -3.84 6.48
CA THR A 44 -4.52 -2.66 5.74
C THR A 44 -3.66 -1.44 6.09
N ILE A 45 -3.31 -1.28 7.37
CA ILE A 45 -2.44 -0.19 7.81
C ILE A 45 -1.05 -0.32 7.19
N ILE A 46 -0.46 -1.52 7.19
CA ILE A 46 0.86 -1.75 6.58
C ILE A 46 0.80 -1.54 5.07
N LYS A 47 -0.22 -2.08 4.40
CA LYS A 47 -0.40 -1.96 2.94
C LYS A 47 -0.52 -0.50 2.49
N TYR A 48 -1.07 0.36 3.33
CA TYR A 48 -1.28 1.78 3.02
C TYR A 48 -0.48 2.70 3.94
N ALA A 49 0.69 2.26 4.44
CA ALA A 49 1.48 2.99 5.43
C ALA A 49 1.73 4.45 5.00
N ASP A 50 2.07 4.67 3.73
CA ASP A 50 2.31 6.00 3.16
C ASP A 50 1.09 6.94 3.31
N LYS A 51 -0.14 6.40 3.12
CA LYS A 51 -1.38 7.17 3.24
C LYS A 51 -1.76 7.49 4.69
N TRP A 52 -1.21 6.75 5.63
CA TRP A 52 -1.42 6.92 7.06
C TRP A 52 -0.28 7.70 7.74
N GLY A 53 0.71 8.17 6.96
CA GLY A 53 1.86 8.90 7.48
C GLY A 53 2.87 8.00 8.20
N GLY A 54 2.97 6.74 7.77
CA GLY A 54 3.98 5.81 8.25
C GLY A 54 5.38 6.21 7.79
N VAL A 55 6.33 6.20 8.70
CA VAL A 55 7.75 6.42 8.43
C VAL A 55 8.44 5.05 8.42
N GLU A 56 9.12 4.74 7.31
CA GLU A 56 9.91 3.52 7.20
C GLU A 56 11.21 3.67 7.99
N VAL A 57 11.35 2.88 9.06
CA VAL A 57 12.55 2.89 9.92
C VAL A 57 13.57 1.87 9.44
N SER A 58 13.09 0.75 8.91
CA SER A 58 13.88 -0.25 8.21
C SER A 58 13.02 -0.88 7.11
N PRO A 59 13.61 -1.54 6.10
CA PRO A 59 12.86 -2.13 5.00
C PRO A 59 11.68 -2.98 5.49
N GLY A 60 10.46 -2.57 5.13
CA GLY A 60 9.22 -3.25 5.51
C GLY A 60 8.75 -3.03 6.96
N HIS A 61 9.41 -2.17 7.73
CA HIS A 61 9.03 -1.81 9.10
C HIS A 61 8.66 -0.33 9.20
N PHE A 62 7.38 -0.10 9.45
CA PHE A 62 6.82 1.24 9.57
C PHE A 62 6.54 1.59 11.03
N ARG A 63 6.86 2.83 11.40
CA ARG A 63 6.39 3.48 12.63
C ARG A 63 5.42 4.59 12.30
N PHE A 64 4.42 4.76 13.15
CA PHE A 64 3.43 5.81 13.02
C PHE A 64 3.56 6.76 14.20
N PHE A 65 3.25 8.03 13.99
CA PHE A 65 3.34 9.05 15.05
C PHE A 65 1.98 9.72 15.23
N GLU A 66 1.58 9.92 16.49
CA GLU A 66 0.25 10.41 16.84
C GLU A 66 -0.13 11.72 16.14
N ASN A 67 0.77 12.71 16.10
CA ASN A 67 0.44 14.03 15.52
C ASN A 67 0.26 13.94 14.00
N LYS A 68 1.05 13.10 13.33
CA LYS A 68 0.91 12.85 11.88
C LYS A 68 -0.41 12.19 11.54
N ILE A 69 -0.84 11.22 12.35
CA ILE A 69 -2.13 10.56 12.17
C ILE A 69 -3.27 11.56 12.38
N LYS A 70 -3.21 12.38 13.44
CA LYS A 70 -4.21 13.43 13.70
C LYS A 70 -4.32 14.40 12.53
N GLU A 71 -3.19 14.92 12.05
CA GLU A 71 -3.12 15.83 10.89
C GLU A 71 -3.84 15.24 9.66
N ILE A 72 -3.60 13.96 9.36
CA ILE A 72 -4.22 13.28 8.22
C ILE A 72 -5.72 13.06 8.42
N LEU A 73 -6.15 12.70 9.63
CA LEU A 73 -7.57 12.49 9.94
C LEU A 73 -8.34 13.81 9.88
N ASP A 74 -7.80 14.88 10.46
CA ASP A 74 -8.40 16.21 10.45
C ASP A 74 -8.49 16.76 9.03
N ALA A 75 -7.42 16.62 8.22
CA ALA A 75 -7.42 17.03 6.82
C ALA A 75 -8.48 16.30 6.00
N LYS A 76 -8.65 14.99 6.19
CA LYS A 76 -9.67 14.20 5.47
C LYS A 76 -11.08 14.58 5.88
N PHE A 77 -11.31 14.86 7.16
CA PHE A 77 -12.62 15.29 7.65
C PHE A 77 -13.00 16.65 7.06
N ASN A 78 -12.06 17.60 7.03
CA ASN A 78 -12.28 18.93 6.46
C ASN A 78 -12.50 18.91 4.95
N ASN A 79 -11.79 18.04 4.21
CA ASN A 79 -12.00 17.92 2.77
C ASN A 79 -13.38 17.34 2.43
N LYS A 80 -13.87 16.36 3.20
CA LYS A 80 -15.20 15.77 3.00
C LYS A 80 -16.32 16.80 3.22
N ALA A 81 -16.18 17.66 4.23
CA ALA A 81 -17.13 18.76 4.47
C ALA A 81 -17.19 19.73 3.28
N ARG A 82 -16.05 20.05 2.66
CA ARG A 82 -15.99 20.93 1.48
C ARG A 82 -16.50 20.26 0.20
N GLU A 83 -16.28 18.96 0.05
CA GLU A 83 -16.84 18.18 -1.07
C GLU A 83 -18.37 18.13 -1.00
N GLU A 84 -18.95 17.89 0.19
CA GLU A 84 -20.41 17.89 0.38
C GLU A 84 -21.03 19.29 0.13
N GLU A 85 -20.35 20.38 0.51
CA GLU A 85 -20.78 21.74 0.18
C GLU A 85 -20.70 22.06 -1.33
N MET A 86 -19.68 21.53 -2.02
CA MET A 86 -19.50 21.70 -3.47
C MET A 86 -20.47 20.84 -4.29
N GLU A 87 -20.82 19.64 -3.82
CA GLU A 87 -21.85 18.80 -4.44
C GLU A 87 -23.27 19.41 -4.32
N GLY A 88 -23.49 20.32 -3.37
CA GLY A 88 -24.72 21.10 -3.24
C GLY A 88 -24.94 22.16 -4.34
N ILE A 89 -23.91 22.54 -5.10
CA ILE A 89 -24.01 23.58 -6.14
C ILE A 89 -24.33 22.99 -7.53
N CYS A 90 -24.25 21.67 -7.70
CA CYS A 90 -24.42 21.03 -9.02
C CYS A 90 -25.77 20.32 -9.25
N ALA A 91 -26.78 20.57 -8.41
CA ALA A 91 -28.13 20.04 -8.63
C ALA A 91 -29.00 20.92 -9.55
N SER A 92 -28.55 22.12 -9.96
CA SER A 92 -29.37 23.07 -10.73
C SER A 92 -28.79 23.53 -12.07
N GLN A 93 -27.60 23.10 -12.48
CA GLN A 93 -27.12 23.29 -13.85
C GLN A 93 -27.35 22.04 -14.71
N ALA A 94 -28.62 21.64 -14.77
CA ALA A 94 -29.16 20.96 -15.93
C ALA A 94 -29.26 21.96 -17.09
N CYS A 95 -28.15 22.31 -17.73
CA CYS A 95 -28.15 23.03 -19.01
C CYS A 95 -27.75 22.07 -20.15
N ASN A 96 -28.80 21.58 -20.78
CA ASN A 96 -28.86 20.91 -22.07
C ASN A 96 -27.78 21.39 -23.05
N THR A 97 -26.82 20.53 -23.41
CA THR A 97 -26.35 20.39 -24.80
C THR A 97 -25.66 19.04 -24.98
N SER A 98 -26.47 18.00 -25.15
CA SER A 98 -26.07 16.75 -25.77
C SER A 98 -25.69 16.99 -27.24
N LYS A 99 -24.47 17.50 -27.50
CA LYS A 99 -23.84 17.26 -28.79
C LYS A 99 -23.24 15.87 -28.75
N THR A 100 -24.04 14.89 -29.15
CA THR A 100 -23.62 13.53 -29.47
C THR A 100 -22.45 13.61 -30.44
N ILE A 101 -21.24 13.45 -29.93
CA ILE A 101 -20.05 13.27 -30.76
C ILE A 101 -20.25 11.93 -31.47
N PRO A 102 -20.29 11.88 -32.82
CA PRO A 102 -20.40 10.61 -33.52
C PRO A 102 -19.20 9.75 -33.16
N ARG A 103 -19.47 8.70 -32.36
CA ARG A 103 -18.52 7.63 -32.07
C ARG A 103 -18.00 7.10 -33.39
N ARG A 104 -16.74 7.42 -33.70
CA ARG A 104 -15.97 6.70 -34.72
C ARG A 104 -16.04 5.23 -34.30
N GLN A 105 -16.76 4.41 -35.07
CA GLN A 105 -16.86 2.99 -34.79
C GLN A 105 -15.44 2.42 -34.85
N GLN A 106 -14.82 2.20 -33.69
CA GLN A 106 -13.62 1.39 -33.62
C GLN A 106 -14.03 0.01 -34.12
N LYS A 107 -13.51 -0.37 -35.30
CA LYS A 107 -13.52 -1.75 -35.78
C LYS A 107 -12.92 -2.58 -34.66
N SER A 108 -13.78 -3.29 -33.93
CA SER A 108 -13.34 -4.29 -32.97
C SER A 108 -12.73 -5.43 -33.77
N THR A 109 -11.42 -5.38 -33.98
CA THR A 109 -10.66 -6.55 -34.38
C THR A 109 -10.68 -7.48 -33.18
N LYS A 110 -11.72 -8.32 -33.10
CA LYS A 110 -11.76 -9.49 -32.23
C LYS A 110 -10.62 -10.42 -32.66
N ARG A 111 -9.40 -10.13 -32.21
CA ARG A 111 -8.38 -11.15 -32.05
C ARG A 111 -8.55 -11.69 -30.64
N SER A 112 -9.51 -12.60 -30.49
CA SER A 112 -9.48 -13.52 -29.37
C SER A 112 -8.23 -14.38 -29.55
N HIS A 113 -7.13 -13.99 -28.92
CA HIS A 113 -6.05 -14.93 -28.68
C HIS A 113 -6.59 -15.92 -27.65
N TYR A 114 -7.20 -16.99 -28.19
CA TYR A 114 -7.46 -18.23 -27.50
C TYR A 114 -6.10 -18.76 -27.04
N MET A 115 -5.65 -18.31 -25.87
CA MET A 115 -4.51 -18.90 -25.18
C MET A 115 -5.03 -20.17 -24.54
N GLY A 116 -4.59 -21.29 -25.11
CA GLY A 116 -5.12 -22.62 -24.89
C GLY A 116 -5.30 -22.99 -23.42
N LYS A 117 -6.34 -23.79 -23.19
CA LYS A 117 -6.50 -24.61 -21.99
C LYS A 117 -5.19 -25.38 -21.77
N ARG A 118 -4.38 -24.96 -20.79
CA ARG A 118 -3.31 -25.83 -20.29
C ARG A 118 -3.97 -26.84 -19.39
N ASN A 119 -3.83 -28.10 -19.79
CA ASN A 119 -4.24 -29.27 -19.04
C ASN A 119 -3.66 -29.20 -17.63
N ALA A 120 -4.49 -29.51 -16.63
CA ALA A 120 -4.03 -29.80 -15.29
C ALA A 120 -3.05 -30.97 -15.36
N THR A 121 -1.76 -30.69 -15.26
CA THR A 121 -0.77 -31.73 -14.99
C THR A 121 -0.99 -32.17 -13.56
N GLU A 122 -1.61 -33.35 -13.40
CA GLU A 122 -1.47 -34.19 -12.22
C GLU A 122 0.02 -34.28 -11.87
N THR A 123 0.42 -33.55 -10.84
CA THR A 123 1.68 -33.85 -10.16
C THR A 123 1.48 -35.18 -9.45
N ARG A 124 1.86 -36.25 -10.15
CA ARG A 124 2.29 -37.53 -9.60
C ARG A 124 2.95 -37.30 -8.25
N SER A 125 2.41 -37.95 -7.23
CA SER A 125 3.06 -38.14 -5.94
C SER A 125 4.51 -38.50 -6.18
N ARG A 126 5.43 -37.60 -5.83
CA ARG A 126 6.82 -37.96 -5.67
C ARG A 126 6.85 -38.94 -4.52
N ASN A 127 7.26 -40.17 -4.81
CA ASN A 127 7.72 -41.12 -3.83
C ASN A 127 8.71 -40.37 -2.93
N PHE A 128 8.26 -40.06 -1.72
CA PHE A 128 9.07 -39.54 -0.65
C PHE A 128 9.93 -40.72 -0.20
N THR A 129 11.08 -40.91 -0.84
CA THR A 129 12.12 -41.80 -0.35
C THR A 129 12.71 -41.10 0.86
N ASP A 130 12.29 -41.51 2.05
CA ASP A 130 12.86 -41.05 3.32
C ASP A 130 14.35 -41.44 3.34
N PRO A 131 15.29 -40.48 3.34
CA PRO A 131 16.72 -40.79 3.37
C PRO A 131 17.17 -41.32 4.73
N TYR A 132 16.33 -41.29 5.76
CA TYR A 132 16.69 -41.70 7.13
C TYR A 132 15.97 -42.97 7.61
N ASN A 133 15.08 -43.55 6.81
CA ASN A 133 14.41 -44.83 7.08
C ASN A 133 13.85 -44.93 8.53
N LEU A 134 13.27 -43.85 9.04
CA LEU A 134 12.88 -43.68 10.45
C LEU A 134 11.54 -44.36 10.80
N MET A 135 10.92 -45.04 9.84
CA MET A 135 9.56 -45.59 9.94
C MET A 135 9.50 -47.09 9.64
N ALA A 136 10.63 -47.80 9.68
CA ALA A 136 10.68 -49.25 9.50
C ALA A 136 11.03 -49.93 10.83
N ASP A 137 10.10 -49.92 11.78
CA ASP A 137 10.13 -50.78 12.96
C ASP A 137 8.86 -51.65 12.95
N ASP A 138 9.09 -52.94 12.67
CA ASP A 138 8.31 -54.18 12.93
C ASP A 138 6.79 -54.27 12.67
#